data_AF-A0A075H6K1-F1
#
_entry.id   AF-A0A075H6K1-F1
#
_cell.length_a   1.000
_cell.length_b   1.000
_cell.length_c   1.000
_cell.angle_alpha   90.00
_cell.angle_beta   90.00
_cell.angle_gamma   90.00
#
_symmetry.space_group_name_H-M   'P 1'
#
loop_
_entity.id
_entity.type
_entity.pdbx_description
1 polymer ?
#
loop_
_entity_poly.entity_id
_entity_poly.type
_entity_poly.pdbx_seq_one_letter_code
_entity_poly.pdbx_strand_id
1 'polypeptide(L)'
;MGFKRYLGKIQDKIKEGKSKRESEVVEEVDANIKKTLDFADTNKDPHEYLKRYLKEQKYKDWFNRNYPNYTIYEAVGLSLSDYLAVKRELFPESESIQDEELNGNQNPSVNFKPTTTHETKTRFDEFIDERILISHDAFGDKEMKIKILEVSDEIASLTTKFGDRVKINKIIVTIKHLKTQEIEEGEFDIEAIESELAEKRHYTSSNRWVPTGEIKNGYVTNSRHTSLISDAMALDYIIF
;
A
#
# COMPACT_ATOMS: atom_id res chain seq x y z
N MET A 1 9.47 -24.46 11.05
CA MET A 1 8.20 -24.63 11.81
C MET A 1 7.44 -23.34 11.64
N GLY A 2 6.67 -23.31 10.56
CA GLY A 2 5.99 -22.12 10.08
C GLY A 2 4.67 -21.84 10.75
N PHE A 3 4.14 -20.65 10.49
CA PHE A 3 2.89 -20.08 11.03
C PHE A 3 1.90 -21.13 11.56
N LYS A 4 1.65 -21.13 12.87
CA LYS A 4 0.62 -22.01 13.46
C LYS A 4 -0.77 -21.41 13.19
N ARG A 5 -1.26 -21.65 11.96
CA ARG A 5 -2.66 -21.70 11.52
C ARG A 5 -3.62 -20.73 12.24
N TYR A 6 -3.37 -19.42 12.13
CA TYR A 6 -4.30 -18.36 12.53
C TYR A 6 -5.63 -18.46 11.74
N LEU A 7 -5.55 -18.89 10.47
CA LEU A 7 -6.69 -18.97 9.55
C LEU A 7 -7.86 -19.86 10.02
N GLY A 8 -7.59 -20.93 10.79
CA GLY A 8 -8.63 -21.87 11.22
C GLY A 8 -9.63 -21.26 12.21
N LYS A 9 -9.15 -20.40 13.10
CA LYS A 9 -9.98 -19.79 14.16
C LYS A 9 -10.93 -18.72 13.63
N ILE A 10 -10.59 -18.06 12.53
CA ILE A 10 -11.43 -17.03 11.89
C ILE A 10 -12.67 -17.67 11.26
N GLN A 11 -12.54 -18.84 10.63
CA GLN A 11 -13.69 -19.52 10.00
C GLN A 11 -14.74 -19.97 11.04
N ASP A 12 -14.31 -20.36 12.23
CA ASP A 12 -15.21 -20.76 13.33
C ASP A 12 -15.94 -19.54 13.92
N LYS A 13 -15.25 -18.40 14.10
CA LYS A 13 -15.87 -17.13 14.55
C LYS A 13 -16.88 -16.54 13.55
N ILE A 14 -16.62 -16.67 12.23
CA ILE A 14 -17.54 -16.17 11.19
C ILE A 14 -18.84 -16.99 11.12
N LYS A 15 -18.80 -18.29 11.46
CA LYS A 15 -19.99 -19.15 11.51
C LYS A 15 -20.93 -18.79 12.66
N GLU A 16 -20.40 -18.37 13.80
CA GLU A 16 -21.20 -17.98 14.98
C GLU A 16 -21.88 -16.60 14.82
N GLY A 17 -21.28 -15.68 14.05
CA GLY A 17 -21.79 -14.31 13.88
C GLY A 17 -22.95 -14.11 12.89
N LYS A 18 -23.20 -15.06 11.97
CA LYS A 18 -24.16 -14.88 10.86
C LYS A 18 -25.65 -15.14 11.22
N SER A 19 -25.97 -15.58 12.44
CA SER A 19 -27.34 -16.02 12.79
C SER A 19 -28.29 -14.91 13.26
N LYS A 20 -27.88 -13.65 13.40
CA LYS A 20 -28.75 -12.56 13.90
C LYS A 20 -28.62 -11.30 13.06
N ARG A 21 -29.46 -11.17 12.03
CA ARG A 21 -30.21 -9.96 11.60
C ARG A 21 -30.62 -10.10 10.13
N GLU A 22 -31.89 -10.40 9.92
CA GLU A 22 -32.65 -10.09 8.70
C GLU A 22 -33.72 -9.01 9.02
N SER A 23 -34.24 -8.39 7.95
CA SER A 23 -35.31 -7.37 7.82
C SER A 23 -34.85 -5.89 7.99
N GLU A 24 -35.18 -4.91 7.14
CA GLU A 24 -36.20 -4.76 6.09
C GLU A 24 -35.93 -3.49 5.20
N VAL A 25 -36.28 -3.61 3.91
CA VAL A 25 -36.57 -2.66 2.79
C VAL A 25 -36.58 -1.12 2.98
N VAL A 26 -36.01 -0.36 2.00
CA VAL A 26 -36.62 0.85 1.36
C VAL A 26 -36.13 0.97 -0.11
N GLU A 27 -37.05 1.39 -0.97
CA GLU A 27 -37.05 1.45 -2.43
C GLU A 27 -36.65 2.86 -2.99
N GLU A 28 -36.40 2.91 -4.31
CA GLU A 28 -36.54 4.06 -5.24
C GLU A 28 -35.33 4.92 -5.75
N VAL A 29 -35.00 4.65 -7.03
CA VAL A 29 -34.77 5.50 -8.24
C VAL A 29 -34.02 6.85 -8.15
N ASP A 30 -32.96 7.05 -8.97
CA ASP A 30 -33.03 7.89 -10.18
C ASP A 30 -31.74 7.97 -11.03
N ALA A 31 -31.97 8.24 -12.32
CA ALA A 31 -31.08 8.06 -13.46
C ALA A 31 -29.74 8.83 -13.42
N ASN A 32 -28.69 8.12 -13.83
CA ASN A 32 -27.33 8.60 -14.06
C ASN A 32 -27.29 9.56 -15.27
N ILE A 33 -27.51 10.85 -15.01
CA ILE A 33 -27.03 11.91 -15.90
C ILE A 33 -25.57 12.13 -15.51
N LYS A 34 -24.63 11.61 -16.32
CA LYS A 34 -23.20 11.93 -16.22
C LYS A 34 -23.03 13.44 -16.36
N LYS A 35 -23.01 14.13 -15.23
CA LYS A 35 -22.87 15.58 -15.17
C LYS A 35 -21.42 15.92 -15.48
N THR A 36 -21.15 16.24 -16.74
CA THR A 36 -19.90 16.90 -17.12
C THR A 36 -19.76 18.19 -16.30
N LEU A 37 -18.56 18.45 -15.80
CA LEU A 37 -18.33 19.66 -15.01
C LEU A 37 -18.45 20.92 -15.89
N ASP A 38 -18.84 22.04 -15.28
CA ASP A 38 -19.22 23.31 -15.90
C ASP A 38 -18.17 23.93 -16.84
N PHE A 39 -16.91 23.46 -16.81
CA PHE A 39 -15.84 23.93 -17.71
C PHE A 39 -15.80 23.19 -19.06
N ALA A 40 -16.44 22.03 -19.16
CA ALA A 40 -16.47 21.25 -20.39
C ALA A 40 -17.58 21.79 -21.28
N ASP A 41 -17.23 22.57 -22.31
CA ASP A 41 -18.16 23.00 -23.34
C ASP A 41 -18.86 21.78 -23.94
N THR A 42 -20.19 21.72 -23.84
CA THR A 42 -21.01 20.61 -24.35
C THR A 42 -20.92 20.45 -25.87
N ASN A 43 -20.43 21.47 -26.58
CA ASN A 43 -20.27 21.47 -28.04
C ASN A 43 -18.88 21.02 -28.52
N LYS A 44 -17.95 20.71 -27.61
CA LYS A 44 -16.59 20.21 -27.95
C LYS A 44 -16.47 18.72 -27.69
N ASP A 45 -15.56 18.07 -28.41
CA ASP A 45 -15.32 16.65 -28.22
C ASP A 45 -14.65 16.38 -26.86
N PRO A 46 -15.20 15.47 -26.03
CA PRO A 46 -14.61 15.08 -24.75
C PRO A 46 -13.12 14.70 -24.79
N HIS A 47 -12.65 14.07 -25.87
CA HIS A 47 -11.26 13.63 -25.99
C HIS A 47 -10.32 14.81 -26.26
N GLU A 48 -10.81 15.94 -26.77
CA GLU A 48 -10.01 17.15 -26.98
C GLU A 48 -9.46 17.70 -25.66
N TYR A 49 -10.25 17.63 -24.59
CA TYR A 49 -9.83 18.01 -23.24
C TYR A 49 -8.76 17.08 -22.68
N LEU A 50 -8.83 15.77 -22.98
CA LEU A 50 -7.78 14.81 -22.63
C LEU A 50 -6.48 15.12 -23.36
N LYS A 51 -6.57 15.40 -24.68
CA LYS A 51 -5.41 15.76 -25.50
C LYS A 51 -4.74 17.03 -24.98
N ARG A 52 -5.55 18.03 -24.63
CA ARG A 52 -5.06 19.29 -24.04
C ARG A 52 -4.40 19.06 -22.68
N TYR A 53 -5.00 18.24 -21.83
CA TYR A 53 -4.43 17.89 -20.54
C TYR A 53 -3.07 17.17 -20.64
N LEU A 54 -2.89 16.33 -21.65
CA LEU A 54 -1.65 15.60 -21.87
C LEU A 54 -0.56 16.45 -22.55
N LYS A 55 -0.95 17.40 -23.41
CA LYS A 55 -0.02 18.20 -24.24
C LYS A 55 0.36 19.55 -23.60
N GLU A 56 -0.57 20.20 -22.91
CA GLU A 56 -0.39 21.55 -22.37
C GLU A 56 -0.19 21.53 -20.86
N GLN A 57 1.06 21.72 -20.41
CA GLN A 57 1.38 21.78 -18.97
C GLN A 57 0.59 22.88 -18.24
N LYS A 58 0.38 24.04 -18.87
CA LYS A 58 -0.41 25.15 -18.30
C LYS A 58 -1.87 24.75 -18.04
N TYR A 59 -2.48 24.01 -18.96
CA TYR A 59 -3.85 23.54 -18.84
C TYR A 59 -3.98 22.44 -17.77
N LYS A 60 -3.01 21.53 -17.72
CA LYS A 60 -2.89 20.53 -16.66
C LYS A 60 -2.79 21.16 -15.26
N ASP A 61 -1.92 22.16 -15.11
CA ASP A 61 -1.75 22.86 -13.83
C ASP A 61 -3.00 23.65 -13.43
N TRP A 62 -3.68 24.28 -14.40
CA TRP A 62 -4.97 24.95 -14.16
C TRP A 62 -6.06 23.96 -13.73
N PHE A 63 -6.18 22.80 -14.41
CA PHE A 63 -7.17 21.79 -14.06
C PHE A 63 -6.92 21.23 -12.65
N ASN A 64 -5.68 20.85 -12.35
CA ASN A 64 -5.30 20.30 -11.04
C ASN A 64 -5.53 21.27 -9.88
N ARG A 65 -5.46 22.60 -10.15
CA ARG A 65 -5.71 23.64 -9.14
C ARG A 65 -7.21 23.87 -8.89
N ASN A 66 -8.03 23.82 -9.94
CA ASN A 66 -9.46 24.11 -9.83
C ASN A 66 -10.31 22.87 -9.48
N TYR A 67 -9.83 21.68 -9.84
CA TYR A 67 -10.55 20.41 -9.69
C TYR A 67 -9.66 19.31 -9.07
N PRO A 68 -9.15 19.49 -7.83
CA PRO A 68 -8.20 18.56 -7.22
C PRO A 68 -8.80 17.17 -6.91
N ASN A 69 -10.13 17.09 -6.79
CA ASN A 69 -10.86 15.85 -6.44
C ASN A 69 -11.42 15.11 -7.67
N TYR A 70 -11.13 15.58 -8.88
CA TYR A 70 -11.62 14.97 -10.12
C TYR A 70 -10.47 14.56 -11.02
N THR A 71 -10.61 13.41 -11.65
CA THR A 71 -9.74 13.05 -12.77
C THR A 71 -10.23 13.71 -14.05
N ILE A 72 -9.33 14.06 -14.97
CA ILE A 72 -9.72 14.75 -16.21
C ILE A 72 -10.70 13.91 -17.05
N TYR A 73 -10.58 12.58 -17.05
CA TYR A 73 -11.51 11.72 -17.79
C TYR A 73 -12.89 11.69 -17.13
N GLU A 74 -12.95 11.60 -15.80
CA GLU A 74 -14.21 11.66 -15.06
C GLU A 74 -14.90 13.02 -15.21
N ALA A 75 -14.12 14.11 -15.18
CA ALA A 75 -14.65 15.47 -15.30
C ALA A 75 -15.27 15.77 -16.67
N VAL A 76 -14.80 15.09 -17.71
CA VAL A 76 -15.28 15.21 -19.08
C VAL A 76 -16.23 14.05 -19.45
N GLY A 77 -16.53 13.15 -18.51
CA GLY A 77 -17.51 12.07 -18.66
C GLY A 77 -17.02 10.83 -19.43
N LEU A 78 -15.70 10.67 -19.56
CA LEU A 78 -15.01 9.54 -20.20
C LEU A 78 -14.51 8.50 -19.20
N SER A 79 -14.17 7.31 -19.69
CA SER A 79 -13.62 6.21 -18.89
C SER A 79 -12.08 6.21 -18.90
N LEU A 80 -11.48 5.47 -17.96
CA LEU A 80 -10.03 5.27 -17.91
C LEU A 80 -9.47 4.65 -19.21
N SER A 81 -10.23 3.78 -19.88
CA SER A 81 -9.85 3.16 -21.14
C SER A 81 -9.66 4.21 -22.25
N ASP A 82 -10.55 5.20 -22.33
CA ASP A 82 -10.50 6.28 -23.31
C ASP A 82 -9.25 7.15 -23.08
N TYR A 83 -8.92 7.41 -21.81
CA TYR A 83 -7.69 8.11 -21.45
C TYR A 83 -6.42 7.36 -21.89
N LEU A 84 -6.35 6.05 -21.67
CA LEU A 84 -5.22 5.23 -22.10
C LEU A 84 -5.08 5.21 -23.62
N ALA A 85 -6.19 5.13 -24.36
CA ALA A 85 -6.19 5.20 -25.82
C ALA A 85 -5.60 6.52 -26.32
N VAL A 86 -6.09 7.66 -25.81
CA VAL A 86 -5.59 9.00 -26.17
C VAL A 86 -4.12 9.18 -25.77
N LYS A 87 -3.71 8.62 -24.63
CA LYS A 87 -2.30 8.68 -24.19
C LYS A 87 -1.38 7.89 -25.13
N ARG A 88 -1.78 6.69 -25.57
CA ARG A 88 -1.03 5.88 -26.55
C ARG A 88 -0.97 6.56 -27.91
N GLU A 89 -2.06 7.18 -28.36
CA GLU A 89 -2.09 7.96 -29.60
C GLU A 89 -1.09 9.12 -29.60
N LEU A 90 -0.97 9.82 -28.47
CA LEU A 90 -0.09 11.00 -28.36
C LEU A 90 1.38 10.63 -28.13
N PHE A 91 1.65 9.47 -27.54
CA PHE A 91 3.00 9.02 -27.17
C PHE A 91 3.24 7.55 -27.58
N PRO A 92 3.29 7.24 -28.89
CA PRO A 92 3.42 5.86 -29.39
C PRO A 92 4.75 5.19 -29.01
N GLU A 93 5.80 5.95 -28.66
CA GLU A 93 7.13 5.41 -28.33
C GLU A 93 7.32 5.05 -26.83
N SER A 94 6.27 5.12 -26.01
CA SER A 94 6.38 4.85 -24.56
C SER A 94 6.09 3.41 -24.14
N GLU A 95 5.96 2.47 -25.09
CA GLU A 95 5.93 1.03 -24.81
C GLU A 95 7.32 0.41 -24.95
N SER A 96 8.09 0.42 -23.87
CA SER A 96 8.95 -0.73 -23.54
C SER A 96 8.71 -1.07 -22.07
N ILE A 97 8.00 -2.18 -21.90
CA ILE A 97 7.55 -2.78 -20.65
C ILE A 97 8.76 -3.49 -19.98
N GLN A 98 8.68 -3.63 -18.66
CA GLN A 98 9.46 -4.59 -17.87
C GLN A 98 9.45 -5.97 -18.54
N ASP A 99 10.61 -6.61 -18.76
CA ASP A 99 10.81 -8.07 -18.74
C ASP A 99 12.33 -8.38 -18.87
N GLU A 100 12.83 -9.14 -17.89
CA GLU A 100 13.92 -10.16 -17.83
C GLU A 100 14.86 -10.34 -19.07
N GLU A 101 16.15 -10.72 -19.05
CA GLU A 101 17.01 -11.48 -18.13
C GLU A 101 18.45 -11.56 -18.73
N LEU A 102 19.44 -11.90 -17.88
CA LEU A 102 20.69 -12.67 -18.15
C LEU A 102 21.95 -12.06 -18.85
N ASN A 103 23.01 -12.06 -18.03
CA ASN A 103 24.40 -12.51 -18.24
C ASN A 103 25.51 -11.55 -18.71
N GLY A 104 26.56 -11.45 -17.88
CA GLY A 104 27.89 -11.00 -18.30
C GLY A 104 28.76 -10.36 -17.22
N ASN A 105 29.39 -11.18 -16.38
CA ASN A 105 30.50 -10.83 -15.47
C ASN A 105 31.51 -9.81 -16.05
N GLN A 106 31.99 -8.87 -15.21
CA GLN A 106 33.42 -8.74 -14.79
C GLN A 106 33.65 -7.41 -14.04
N ASN A 107 34.18 -7.52 -12.82
CA ASN A 107 34.99 -6.50 -12.15
C ASN A 107 36.48 -6.77 -12.49
N PRO A 108 37.47 -5.87 -12.24
CA PRO A 108 37.38 -4.56 -11.56
C PRO A 108 38.22 -3.41 -12.19
N SER A 109 37.95 -2.22 -11.66
CA SER A 109 38.93 -1.18 -11.31
C SER A 109 39.05 0.08 -12.18
N VAL A 110 39.20 1.15 -11.40
CA VAL A 110 39.84 2.45 -11.64
C VAL A 110 39.00 3.61 -12.19
N ASN A 111 38.89 4.61 -11.30
CA ASN A 111 38.69 6.05 -11.50
C ASN A 111 37.28 6.55 -11.87
N PHE A 112 36.47 6.72 -10.82
CA PHE A 112 35.38 7.70 -10.83
C PHE A 112 35.93 9.11 -11.09
N LYS A 113 35.64 9.66 -12.27
CA LYS A 113 35.39 11.09 -12.44
C LYS A 113 33.90 11.25 -12.64
N PRO A 114 33.15 11.92 -11.73
CA PRO A 114 31.77 12.22 -12.01
C PRO A 114 31.76 13.39 -13.00
N THR A 115 31.51 13.10 -14.27
CA THR A 115 31.11 14.12 -15.23
C THR A 115 29.90 13.58 -15.96
N THR A 116 28.76 13.60 -15.27
CA THR A 116 27.49 13.66 -15.96
C THR A 116 26.45 14.36 -15.11
N THR A 117 26.19 15.61 -15.51
CA THR A 117 24.92 16.28 -15.28
C THR A 117 23.87 15.52 -16.08
N HIS A 118 23.34 14.45 -15.49
CA HIS A 118 22.02 13.96 -15.84
C HIS A 118 21.10 14.46 -14.73
N GLU A 119 20.26 15.43 -15.05
CA GLU A 119 19.13 15.81 -14.22
C GLU A 119 18.08 14.69 -14.25
N THR A 120 18.42 13.50 -13.79
CA THR A 120 17.40 12.59 -13.30
C THR A 120 17.03 13.10 -11.92
N LYS A 121 15.91 13.80 -11.82
CA LYS A 121 15.16 13.92 -10.57
C LYS A 121 14.64 12.53 -10.16
N THR A 122 15.52 11.56 -9.96
CA THR A 122 15.23 10.43 -9.08
C THR A 122 15.14 11.06 -7.70
N ARG A 123 13.90 11.34 -7.29
CA ARG A 123 13.61 11.89 -5.98
C ARG A 123 14.13 10.85 -4.98
N PHE A 124 15.19 11.18 -4.23
CA PHE A 124 15.82 10.28 -3.25
C PHE A 124 14.81 9.63 -2.28
N ASP A 125 13.66 10.26 -2.11
CA ASP A 125 12.50 9.81 -1.34
C ASP A 125 11.87 8.49 -1.83
N GLU A 126 12.13 8.10 -3.08
CA GLU A 126 11.59 6.87 -3.70
C GLU A 126 12.54 5.66 -3.51
N PHE A 127 13.82 5.91 -3.24
CA PHE A 127 14.80 4.86 -2.93
C PHE A 127 14.76 4.55 -1.43
N ILE A 128 13.83 3.67 -1.05
CA ILE A 128 13.84 3.09 0.28
C ILE A 128 14.87 1.95 0.30
N ASP A 129 15.87 2.06 1.17
CA ASP A 129 16.84 0.99 1.38
C ASP A 129 16.12 -0.25 1.90
N GLU A 130 16.01 -1.30 1.08
CA GLU A 130 15.25 -2.51 1.41
C GLU A 130 15.72 -3.17 2.71
N ARG A 131 16.98 -2.95 3.12
CA ARG A 131 17.54 -3.47 4.36
C ARG A 131 16.82 -2.94 5.60
N ILE A 132 16.22 -1.75 5.52
CA ILE A 132 15.42 -1.20 6.63
C ILE A 132 14.03 -1.84 6.73
N LEU A 133 13.60 -2.57 5.70
CA LEU A 133 12.30 -3.25 5.65
C LEU A 133 12.41 -4.75 5.97
N ILE A 134 13.64 -5.24 6.18
CA ILE A 134 13.93 -6.65 6.44
C ILE A 134 14.51 -6.77 7.85
N SER A 135 13.94 -7.68 8.63
CA SER A 135 14.52 -8.12 9.90
C SER A 135 15.06 -9.53 9.75
N HIS A 136 16.09 -9.86 10.54
CA HIS A 136 16.70 -11.19 10.57
C HIS A 136 16.43 -11.85 11.92
N ASP A 137 16.28 -13.17 11.91
CA ASP A 137 16.24 -13.98 13.14
C ASP A 137 17.60 -13.96 13.86
N ALA A 138 17.63 -14.33 15.14
CA ALA A 138 18.82 -14.46 15.97
C ALA A 138 19.91 -15.33 15.33
N PHE A 139 19.52 -16.35 14.55
CA PHE A 139 20.46 -17.21 13.83
C PHE A 139 20.85 -16.67 12.44
N GLY A 140 20.18 -15.64 11.94
CA GLY A 140 20.42 -15.08 10.60
C GLY A 140 19.98 -15.99 9.46
N ASP A 141 19.20 -17.04 9.74
CA ASP A 141 18.75 -18.02 8.75
C ASP A 141 17.38 -17.71 8.16
N LYS A 142 16.64 -16.76 8.74
CA LYS A 142 15.33 -16.32 8.31
C LYS A 142 15.30 -14.80 8.18
N GLU A 143 14.62 -14.33 7.14
CA GLU A 143 14.29 -12.93 6.91
C GLU A 143 12.79 -12.74 7.08
N MET A 144 12.39 -11.60 7.66
CA MET A 144 10.99 -11.22 7.78
C MET A 144 10.74 -9.82 7.25
N LYS A 145 9.63 -9.68 6.53
CA LYS A 145 9.12 -8.42 5.98
C LYS A 145 7.66 -8.27 6.36
N ILE A 146 7.25 -7.06 6.76
CA ILE A 146 5.87 -6.79 7.18
C ILE A 146 5.25 -5.72 6.30
N LYS A 147 4.11 -6.05 5.71
CA LYS A 147 3.29 -5.13 4.91
C LYS A 147 2.00 -4.79 5.67
N ILE A 148 1.64 -3.52 5.66
CA ILE A 148 0.37 -3.05 6.22
C ILE A 148 -0.72 -3.29 5.17
N LEU A 149 -1.79 -3.97 5.58
CA LEU A 149 -2.99 -4.13 4.76
C LEU A 149 -4.06 -3.11 5.11
N GLU A 150 -4.29 -2.91 6.41
CA GLU A 150 -5.40 -2.11 6.90
C GLU A 150 -4.98 -1.27 8.10
N VAL A 151 -5.44 -0.04 8.09
CA VAL A 151 -5.19 1.01 9.07
C VAL A 151 -6.54 1.50 9.59
N SER A 152 -6.62 1.82 10.88
CA SER A 152 -7.79 2.44 11.50
C SER A 152 -7.77 3.96 11.32
N ASP A 153 -8.96 4.55 11.22
CA ASP A 153 -9.19 6.00 11.20
C ASP A 153 -9.04 6.65 12.59
N GLU A 154 -8.74 5.86 13.62
CA GLU A 154 -8.50 6.37 14.98
C GLU A 154 -7.28 7.28 15.04
N ILE A 155 -7.49 8.50 15.56
CA ILE A 155 -6.44 9.49 15.72
C ILE A 155 -5.74 9.26 17.06
N ALA A 156 -4.40 9.23 17.04
CA ALA A 156 -3.62 9.10 18.27
C ALA A 156 -3.89 10.25 19.24
N SER A 157 -4.23 9.93 20.49
CA SER A 157 -4.24 10.92 21.56
C SER A 157 -2.80 11.43 21.79
N LEU A 158 -2.62 12.74 21.93
CA LEU A 158 -1.33 13.42 22.13
C LEU A 158 -0.36 13.43 20.92
N THR A 159 -0.83 13.83 19.74
CA THR A 159 0.02 14.11 18.56
C THR A 159 1.20 15.05 18.90
N THR A 160 0.99 16.05 19.77
CA THR A 160 2.02 17.01 20.17
C THR A 160 3.24 16.39 20.86
N LYS A 161 3.07 15.29 21.61
CA LYS A 161 4.17 14.66 22.37
C LYS A 161 4.79 13.47 21.65
N PHE A 162 4.00 12.77 20.84
CA PHE A 162 4.37 11.47 20.29
C PHE A 162 4.43 11.44 18.76
N GLY A 163 4.20 12.59 18.12
CA GLY A 163 4.14 12.74 16.68
C GLY A 163 2.90 12.10 16.06
N ASP A 164 2.86 12.11 14.73
CA ASP A 164 1.81 11.45 13.98
C ASP A 164 2.01 9.93 14.04
N ARG A 165 1.00 9.25 14.57
CA ARG A 165 0.95 7.80 14.67
C ARG A 165 -0.32 7.29 14.01
N VAL A 166 -0.18 6.12 13.43
CA VAL A 166 -1.22 5.41 12.72
C VAL A 166 -1.50 4.12 13.46
N LYS A 167 -2.78 3.81 13.65
CA LYS A 167 -3.20 2.56 14.30
C LYS A 167 -3.38 1.49 13.24
N ILE A 168 -2.62 0.41 13.33
CA ILE A 168 -2.67 -0.70 12.37
C ILE A 168 -3.73 -1.73 12.80
N ASN A 169 -4.54 -2.19 11.85
CA ASN A 169 -5.55 -3.23 12.08
C ASN A 169 -5.07 -4.57 11.54
N LYS A 170 -4.58 -4.59 10.29
CA LYS A 170 -4.24 -5.83 9.60
C LYS A 170 -2.89 -5.74 8.91
N ILE A 171 -2.12 -6.81 9.00
CA ILE A 171 -0.80 -6.93 8.35
C ILE A 171 -0.64 -8.26 7.63
N ILE A 172 0.27 -8.27 6.67
CA ILE A 172 0.86 -9.48 6.10
C ILE A 172 2.28 -9.57 6.62
N VAL A 173 2.63 -10.73 7.16
CA VAL A 173 4.00 -11.06 7.51
C VAL A 173 4.50 -12.12 6.55
N THR A 174 5.61 -11.81 5.87
CA THR A 174 6.33 -12.74 5.00
C THR A 174 7.61 -13.17 5.71
N ILE A 175 7.81 -14.47 5.91
CA ILE A 175 9.04 -15.06 6.46
C ILE A 175 9.68 -15.88 5.35
N LYS A 176 10.91 -15.52 4.99
CA LYS A 176 11.73 -16.26 4.02
C LYS A 176 12.81 -17.04 4.76
N HIS A 177 12.86 -18.34 4.52
CA HIS A 177 13.95 -19.19 5.00
C HIS A 177 15.11 -19.11 4.02
N LEU A 178 16.25 -18.60 4.44
CA LEU A 178 17.41 -18.38 3.56
C LEU A 178 18.05 -19.69 3.09
N LYS A 179 17.98 -20.73 3.93
CA LYS A 179 18.56 -22.05 3.62
C LYS A 179 17.71 -22.88 2.67
N THR A 180 16.39 -22.90 2.86
CA THR A 180 15.47 -23.72 2.06
C THR A 180 14.83 -22.94 0.91
N GLN A 181 14.97 -21.61 0.89
CA GLN A 181 14.28 -20.69 -0.03
C GLN A 181 12.74 -20.76 0.06
N GLU A 182 12.21 -21.41 1.10
CA GLU A 182 10.78 -21.47 1.35
C GLU A 182 10.30 -20.10 1.86
N ILE A 183 9.16 -19.66 1.32
CA ILE A 183 8.51 -18.42 1.70
C ILE A 183 7.20 -18.79 2.38
N GLU A 184 7.05 -18.32 3.61
CA GLU A 184 5.82 -18.42 4.36
C GLU A 184 5.16 -17.05 4.40
N GLU A 185 3.85 -16.98 4.19
CA GLU A 185 3.07 -15.76 4.32
C GLU A 185 1.89 -15.98 5.26
N GLY A 186 1.68 -15.03 6.16
CA GLY A 186 0.58 -15.05 7.12
C GLY A 186 -0.11 -13.69 7.18
N GLU A 187 -1.43 -13.69 6.99
CA GLU A 187 -2.28 -12.54 7.29
C GLU A 187 -2.64 -12.53 8.77
N PHE A 188 -2.47 -11.39 9.42
CA PHE A 188 -2.76 -11.21 10.83
C PHE A 188 -3.69 -10.03 11.04
N ASP A 189 -4.83 -10.29 11.67
CA ASP A 189 -5.71 -9.29 12.22
C ASP A 189 -5.22 -8.95 13.64
N ILE A 190 -4.47 -7.86 13.76
CA ILE A 190 -3.79 -7.46 14.98
C ILE A 190 -4.80 -7.00 16.04
N GLU A 191 -5.94 -6.45 15.63
CA GLU A 191 -7.02 -6.08 16.54
C GLU A 191 -7.64 -7.31 17.21
N ALA A 192 -7.91 -8.35 16.42
CA ALA A 192 -8.44 -9.60 16.95
C ALA A 192 -7.42 -10.32 17.84
N ILE A 193 -6.13 -10.27 17.49
CA ILE A 193 -5.03 -10.85 18.28
C ILE A 193 -4.87 -10.13 19.62
N GLU A 194 -4.88 -8.80 19.63
CA GLU A 194 -4.81 -7.98 20.85
C GLU A 194 -5.99 -8.28 21.79
N SER A 195 -7.21 -8.37 21.23
CA SER A 195 -8.40 -8.73 21.99
C SER A 195 -8.31 -10.14 22.59
N GLU A 196 -7.81 -11.12 21.81
CA GLU A 196 -7.59 -12.49 22.30
C GLU A 196 -6.50 -12.55 23.38
N LEU A 197 -5.44 -11.75 23.26
CA LEU A 197 -4.37 -11.66 24.26
C LEU A 197 -4.90 -11.08 25.58
N ALA A 198 -5.70 -10.02 25.52
CA ALA A 198 -6.34 -9.42 26.68
C ALA A 198 -7.31 -10.39 27.36
N GLU A 199 -8.04 -11.19 26.60
CA GLU A 199 -8.96 -12.20 27.12
C GLU A 199 -8.21 -13.37 27.78
N LYS A 200 -7.22 -13.95 27.10
CA LYS A 200 -6.54 -15.17 27.55
C LYS A 200 -5.45 -14.95 28.59
N ARG A 201 -4.75 -13.83 28.49
CA ARG A 201 -3.54 -13.54 29.27
C ARG A 201 -3.67 -12.28 30.13
N HIS A 202 -4.76 -11.52 30.00
CA HIS A 202 -4.98 -10.26 30.72
C HIS A 202 -3.86 -9.23 30.54
N TYR A 203 -3.16 -9.30 29.40
CA TYR A 203 -2.20 -8.28 28.99
C TYR A 203 -2.86 -7.34 27.99
N THR A 204 -2.62 -6.05 28.16
CA THR A 204 -2.96 -5.03 27.18
C THR A 204 -1.71 -4.68 26.39
N SER A 205 -1.86 -4.61 25.07
CA SER A 205 -0.82 -4.14 24.17
C SER A 205 -1.14 -2.71 23.75
N SER A 206 -0.13 -2.01 23.25
CA SER A 206 -0.32 -0.74 22.54
C SER A 206 0.53 -0.72 21.27
N ASN A 207 0.92 -1.90 20.79
CA ASN A 207 1.90 -2.07 19.74
C ASN A 207 1.33 -1.78 18.34
N ARG A 208 0.00 -1.64 18.23
CA ARG A 208 -0.70 -1.20 17.01
C ARG A 208 -0.39 0.24 16.60
N TRP A 209 0.02 1.10 17.54
CA TRP A 209 0.33 2.50 17.26
C TRP A 209 1.75 2.64 16.70
N VAL A 210 1.86 2.81 15.39
CA VAL A 210 3.14 2.94 14.68
C VAL A 210 3.33 4.38 14.18
N PRO A 211 4.49 5.02 14.42
CA PRO A 211 4.78 6.34 13.85
C PRO A 211 4.80 6.31 12.32
N THR A 212 4.29 7.35 11.67
CA THR A 212 4.29 7.45 10.20
C THR A 212 5.70 7.40 9.59
N GLY A 213 6.72 7.88 10.33
CA GLY A 213 8.12 7.82 9.90
C GLY A 213 8.67 6.40 9.75
N GLU A 214 8.08 5.43 10.45
CA GLU A 214 8.45 4.00 10.44
C GLU A 214 7.67 3.20 9.38
N ILE A 215 6.87 3.89 8.56
CA ILE A 215 6.10 3.30 7.47
C ILE A 215 6.67 3.84 6.16
N LYS A 216 7.14 2.93 5.30
CA LYS A 216 7.72 3.28 4.00
C LYS A 216 7.06 2.44 2.92
N ASN A 217 6.41 3.08 1.96
CA ASN A 217 5.70 2.42 0.85
C ASN A 217 4.75 1.29 1.32
N GLY A 218 4.05 1.49 2.45
CA GLY A 218 3.15 0.50 3.03
C GLY A 218 3.83 -0.66 3.76
N TYR A 219 5.16 -0.66 3.86
CA TYR A 219 5.92 -1.59 4.67
C TYR A 219 6.33 -0.95 6.00
N VAL A 220 6.41 -1.78 7.03
CA VAL A 220 6.93 -1.38 8.34
C VAL A 220 8.45 -1.50 8.31
N THR A 221 9.14 -0.62 9.02
CA THR A 221 10.58 -0.71 9.23
C THR A 221 10.93 -1.81 10.24
N ASN A 222 12.13 -2.37 10.11
CA ASN A 222 12.63 -3.47 10.94
C ASN A 222 12.71 -3.13 12.44
N SER A 223 12.80 -1.84 12.80
CA SER A 223 12.76 -1.34 14.17
C SER A 223 11.45 -1.68 14.89
N ARG A 224 10.35 -1.81 14.15
CA ARG A 224 8.99 -2.04 14.67
C ARG A 224 8.47 -3.45 14.45
N HIS A 225 9.17 -4.27 13.67
CA HIS A 225 8.74 -5.63 13.36
C HIS A 225 8.40 -6.45 14.60
N THR A 226 9.37 -6.63 15.50
CA THR A 226 9.23 -7.46 16.72
C THR A 226 8.15 -6.92 17.65
N SER A 227 8.03 -5.60 17.77
CA SER A 227 6.98 -4.96 18.57
C SER A 227 5.59 -5.25 17.98
N LEU A 228 5.43 -5.18 16.66
CA LEU A 228 4.14 -5.38 16.01
C LEU A 228 3.66 -6.83 16.08
N ILE A 229 4.57 -7.80 16.00
CA ILE A 229 4.24 -9.23 16.04
C ILE A 229 4.31 -9.84 17.45
N SER A 230 4.67 -9.07 18.49
CA SER A 230 4.87 -9.59 19.84
C SER A 230 3.65 -10.33 20.37
N ASP A 231 2.45 -9.83 20.06
CA ASP A 231 1.19 -10.36 20.56
C ASP A 231 0.86 -11.68 19.85
N ALA A 232 1.16 -11.75 18.55
CA ALA A 232 1.08 -12.97 17.77
C ALA A 232 2.10 -14.02 18.24
N MET A 233 3.32 -13.61 18.62
CA MET A 233 4.32 -14.50 19.22
C MET A 233 3.88 -15.01 20.58
N ALA A 234 3.28 -14.17 21.43
CA ALA A 234 2.79 -14.54 22.75
C ALA A 234 1.61 -15.55 22.70
N LEU A 235 0.88 -15.58 21.59
CA LEU A 235 -0.17 -16.56 21.29
C LEU A 235 0.34 -17.75 20.45
N ASP A 236 1.65 -17.87 20.24
CA ASP A 236 2.31 -18.92 19.46
C ASP A 236 1.88 -18.99 17.97
N TYR A 237 1.37 -17.90 17.40
CA TYR A 237 0.94 -17.87 15.99
C TYR A 237 2.09 -17.74 15.00
N ILE A 238 3.18 -17.10 15.42
CA ILE A 238 4.37 -16.84 14.62
C ILE A 238 5.61 -17.19 15.43
N ILE A 239 6.59 -17.82 14.77
CA ILE A 239 7.90 -18.13 15.33
C ILE A 239 8.93 -17.51 14.41
N PHE A 240 9.44 -16.35 14.82
CA PHE A 240 10.50 -15.64 14.13
C PHE A 240 11.79 -15.78 14.91
#